data_AF-A0A1Y0ID98-F1
#
_entry.id   AF-A0A1Y0ID98-F1
#
_cell.length_a   1.000
_cell.length_b   1.000
_cell.length_c   1.000
_cell.angle_alpha   90.00
_cell.angle_beta   90.00
_cell.angle_gamma   90.00
#
_symmetry.space_group_name_H-M   'P 1'
#
loop_
_entity.id
_entity.type
_entity.pdbx_description
1 polymer ?
#
loop_
_entity_poly.entity_id
_entity_poly.type
_entity_poly.pdbx_seq_one_letter_code
_entity_poly.pdbx_strand_id
1 'polypeptide(L)'
;MKWIPLALLLTPFITGCNDDSDPIGSETLKQTTDTRVTMNLDPAVTPPAERFDPEKADSFNQSTTQTVYDSLFLPHDLQLYFAKADHPGSPANTWWMYVRIDGQKVGDPVNDAPTEEAFILAFNNDGDFSRTLSDTPVITNWLPIDENGEPNGALGPIYAADGGSNLPIVLPPTSSNFTITVEDLTQRASATTRTVKVTPHIELDHSVGELEKAFNQTDSTTYHARITHSIYDSLGIKHLLELYFIKASNSTPPQWQMIAKVNGKDIGDPAPGNSTTSDAATVARYNLQFDQHGQVDIAQSDPGLVSNWHPLLESGEPTGADLPVNKIDGATLPIPEPPDSSNFEIDYSSLKLNFK
;
A
#
# COMPACT_ATOMS: atom_id res chain seq x y z
N MET A 1 -14.84 -18.21 22.48
CA MET A 1 -13.80 -18.73 21.56
C MET A 1 -13.30 -17.57 20.73
N LYS A 2 -12.19 -16.94 21.17
CA LYS A 2 -11.54 -15.86 20.42
C LYS A 2 -10.64 -16.51 19.38
N TRP A 3 -10.88 -16.19 18.11
CA TRP A 3 -9.99 -16.54 17.00
C TRP A 3 -8.73 -15.69 17.10
N ILE A 4 -7.56 -16.34 17.08
CA ILE A 4 -6.24 -15.71 16.95
C ILE A 4 -5.85 -15.93 15.48
N PRO A 5 -5.52 -14.89 14.70
CA PRO A 5 -5.11 -15.10 13.31
C PRO A 5 -3.71 -15.70 13.28
N LEU A 6 -3.54 -16.69 12.43
CA LEU A 6 -2.29 -17.38 12.16
C LEU A 6 -1.38 -16.43 11.39
N ALA A 7 -0.41 -15.81 12.07
CA ALA A 7 0.68 -15.10 11.41
C ALA A 7 1.51 -16.14 10.63
N LEU A 8 1.57 -15.97 9.32
CA LEU A 8 2.45 -16.74 8.45
C LEU A 8 3.89 -16.32 8.78
N LEU A 9 4.57 -17.09 9.64
CA LEU A 9 6.00 -16.95 9.89
C LEU A 9 6.76 -17.28 8.59
N LEU A 10 7.04 -16.27 7.77
CA LEU A 10 8.19 -16.34 6.89
C LEU A 10 9.43 -16.20 7.77
N THR A 11 10.18 -17.28 7.90
CA THR A 11 11.54 -17.24 8.44
C THR A 11 12.37 -16.33 7.52
N PRO A 12 13.03 -15.27 8.02
CA PRO A 12 13.98 -14.52 7.22
C PRO A 12 15.12 -15.45 6.82
N PHE A 13 15.38 -15.57 5.51
CA PHE A 13 16.59 -16.21 5.01
C PHE A 13 17.76 -15.29 5.32
N ILE A 14 18.74 -15.82 6.06
CA ILE A 14 20.04 -15.18 6.27
C ILE A 14 20.82 -15.32 4.96
N THR A 15 21.17 -14.21 4.34
CA THR A 15 22.29 -14.17 3.40
C THR A 15 23.33 -13.22 3.97
N GLY A 16 24.18 -13.74 4.87
CA GLY A 16 25.49 -13.12 5.04
C GLY A 16 26.20 -13.17 3.68
N CYS A 17 26.83 -12.06 3.28
CA CYS A 17 27.45 -11.94 1.97
C CYS A 17 28.40 -13.11 1.65
N ASN A 18 28.00 -14.00 0.74
CA ASN A 18 28.92 -14.91 0.07
C ASN A 18 29.65 -14.12 -1.01
N ASP A 19 30.91 -13.80 -0.76
CA ASP A 19 31.87 -13.60 -1.85
C ASP A 19 32.12 -15.01 -2.43
N ASP A 20 31.79 -15.19 -3.71
CA ASP A 20 31.57 -16.48 -4.39
C ASP A 20 32.88 -17.24 -4.71
N SER A 21 33.87 -17.18 -3.81
CA SER A 21 35.21 -17.76 -4.00
C SER A 21 35.70 -18.67 -2.87
N ASP A 22 34.94 -18.90 -1.80
CA ASP A 22 35.38 -19.78 -0.70
C ASP A 22 34.81 -21.22 -0.84
N PRO A 23 35.67 -22.26 -1.01
CA PRO A 23 35.20 -23.62 -1.17
C PRO A 23 34.91 -24.29 0.19
N ILE A 24 33.65 -24.70 0.37
CA ILE A 24 33.16 -25.78 1.25
C ILE A 24 33.43 -25.60 2.76
N GLY A 25 32.40 -25.12 3.48
CA GLY A 25 32.00 -25.76 4.75
C GLY A 25 32.50 -25.17 6.07
N SER A 26 33.01 -23.94 6.08
CA SER A 26 33.21 -23.19 7.33
C SER A 26 32.48 -21.86 7.20
N GLU A 27 31.28 -21.75 7.78
CA GLU A 27 30.71 -20.43 8.06
C GLU A 27 31.58 -19.79 9.14
N THR A 28 32.67 -19.16 8.71
CA THR A 28 33.45 -18.31 9.60
C THR A 28 32.54 -17.17 10.00
N LEU A 29 32.24 -17.06 11.30
CA LEU A 29 31.57 -15.87 11.81
C LEU A 29 32.43 -14.67 11.43
N LYS A 30 31.77 -13.66 10.85
CA LYS A 30 32.37 -12.39 10.46
C LYS A 30 31.58 -11.29 11.17
N GLN A 31 32.27 -10.20 11.47
CA GLN A 31 31.61 -8.97 11.91
C GLN A 31 30.59 -8.56 10.86
N THR A 32 29.40 -8.12 11.30
CA THR A 32 28.38 -7.57 10.42
C THR A 32 28.87 -6.26 9.83
N THR A 33 28.96 -6.18 8.50
CA THR A 33 29.19 -4.93 7.74
C THR A 33 28.00 -4.53 6.88
N ASP A 34 27.08 -5.48 6.63
CA ASP A 34 25.78 -5.29 6.02
C ASP A 34 24.80 -6.30 6.62
N THR A 35 23.56 -5.90 6.82
CA THR A 35 22.43 -6.80 7.08
C THR A 35 21.25 -6.43 6.22
N ARG A 36 20.39 -7.38 5.89
CA ARG A 36 19.25 -7.20 4.98
C ARG A 36 17.93 -7.42 5.71
N VAL A 37 16.97 -6.55 5.43
CA VAL A 37 15.60 -6.66 5.92
C VAL A 37 14.68 -6.95 4.75
N THR A 38 13.93 -8.04 4.85
CA THR A 38 12.93 -8.44 3.87
C THR A 38 11.61 -8.67 4.58
N MET A 39 10.68 -7.74 4.41
CA MET A 39 9.33 -7.83 4.96
C MET A 39 8.38 -6.96 4.14
N ASN A 40 7.09 -7.18 4.36
CA ASN A 40 6.03 -6.40 3.74
C ASN A 40 5.32 -5.55 4.81
N LEU A 41 5.37 -4.23 4.65
CA LEU A 41 4.65 -3.29 5.51
C LEU A 41 3.20 -3.19 5.06
N ASP A 42 2.27 -3.21 6.02
CA ASP A 42 0.85 -3.19 5.72
C ASP A 42 0.40 -1.76 5.39
N PRO A 43 -0.02 -1.45 4.15
CA PRO A 43 -0.48 -0.11 3.80
C PRO A 43 -1.78 0.28 4.52
N ALA A 44 -2.56 -0.67 5.03
CA ALA A 44 -3.87 -0.41 5.64
C ALA A 44 -3.81 0.07 7.09
N VAL A 45 -2.63 0.01 7.74
CA VAL A 45 -2.51 0.50 9.12
C VAL A 45 -2.58 2.03 9.19
N THR A 46 -3.04 2.52 10.34
CA THR A 46 -3.04 3.94 10.67
C THR A 46 -1.73 4.34 11.33
N PRO A 47 -1.23 5.56 11.09
CA PRO A 47 -0.09 6.14 11.80
C PRO A 47 -0.28 6.12 13.32
N PRO A 48 0.78 5.80 14.09
CA PRO A 48 0.73 5.87 15.55
C PRO A 48 0.43 7.28 16.04
N ALA A 49 -0.46 7.40 17.04
CA ALA A 49 -0.84 8.70 17.60
C ALA A 49 0.20 9.27 18.58
N GLU A 50 1.04 8.41 19.15
CA GLU A 50 2.11 8.80 20.06
C GLU A 50 3.46 8.86 19.36
N ARG A 51 4.41 9.59 19.96
CA ARG A 51 5.81 9.52 19.55
C ARG A 51 6.36 8.12 19.81
N PHE A 52 7.32 7.71 19.00
CA PHE A 52 7.99 6.42 19.14
C PHE A 52 8.55 6.21 20.57
N ASP A 53 8.25 5.03 21.11
CA ASP A 53 8.72 4.52 22.39
C ASP A 53 8.71 2.98 22.30
N PRO A 54 9.88 2.31 22.31
CA PRO A 54 9.95 0.86 22.10
C PRO A 54 9.27 0.04 23.20
N GLU A 55 9.03 0.64 24.38
CA GLU A 55 8.30 0.00 25.48
C GLU A 55 6.78 0.12 25.32
N LYS A 56 6.31 0.88 24.33
CA LYS A 56 4.89 1.07 24.01
C LYS A 56 4.57 0.51 22.64
N ALA A 57 3.86 -0.62 22.64
CA ALA A 57 3.43 -1.31 21.42
C ALA A 57 2.58 -0.43 20.49
N ASP A 58 1.86 0.56 21.00
CA ASP A 58 1.01 1.46 20.20
C ASP A 58 1.77 2.63 19.56
N SER A 59 3.09 2.73 19.78
CA SER A 59 3.94 3.81 19.21
C SER A 59 4.58 3.43 17.86
N PHE A 60 4.40 2.19 17.41
CA PHE A 60 4.87 1.66 16.12
C PHE A 60 3.86 0.67 15.56
N ASN A 61 3.92 0.37 14.27
CA ASN A 61 2.96 -0.53 13.61
C ASN A 61 3.50 -1.95 13.45
N GLN A 62 4.80 -2.08 13.18
CA GLN A 62 5.46 -3.38 13.02
C GLN A 62 6.87 -3.31 13.62
N SER A 63 7.41 -4.46 14.01
CA SER A 63 8.78 -4.57 14.48
C SER A 63 9.37 -5.91 14.10
N THR A 64 10.69 -5.97 13.93
CA THR A 64 11.44 -7.22 13.77
C THR A 64 12.75 -7.15 14.53
N THR A 65 13.34 -8.31 14.82
CA THR A 65 14.64 -8.42 15.48
C THR A 65 15.52 -9.37 14.68
N GLN A 66 16.77 -9.00 14.50
CA GLN A 66 17.80 -9.79 13.83
C GLN A 66 19.04 -9.88 14.72
N THR A 67 19.86 -10.89 14.51
CA THR A 67 21.16 -10.99 15.17
C THR A 67 22.25 -10.39 14.29
N VAL A 68 23.04 -9.47 14.84
CA VAL A 68 24.26 -8.93 14.23
C VAL A 68 25.48 -9.32 15.06
N TYR A 69 26.67 -9.27 14.48
CA TYR A 69 27.91 -9.71 15.12
C TYR A 69 28.94 -8.58 15.18
N ASP A 70 29.57 -8.41 16.34
CA ASP A 70 30.67 -7.47 16.51
C ASP A 70 32.02 -8.01 15.95
N SER A 71 33.09 -7.26 16.12
CA SER A 71 34.44 -7.66 15.67
C SER A 71 35.05 -8.82 16.45
N LEU A 72 34.48 -9.20 17.60
CA LEU A 72 34.85 -10.37 18.39
C LEU A 72 33.93 -11.56 18.10
N PHE A 73 33.02 -11.41 17.14
CA PHE A 73 32.01 -12.39 16.73
C PHE A 73 30.98 -12.74 17.80
N LEU A 74 30.75 -11.83 18.75
CA LEU A 74 29.68 -11.93 19.72
C LEU A 74 28.35 -11.47 19.10
N PRO A 75 27.23 -12.16 19.38
CA PRO A 75 25.92 -11.81 18.84
C PRO A 75 25.28 -10.66 19.64
N HIS A 76 24.56 -9.80 18.92
CA HIS A 76 23.80 -8.67 19.45
C HIS A 76 22.41 -8.60 18.80
N ASP A 77 21.42 -8.11 19.53
CA ASP A 77 20.03 -8.01 19.07
C ASP A 77 19.80 -6.67 18.37
N LEU A 78 19.77 -6.69 17.03
CA LEU A 78 19.33 -5.56 16.21
C LEU A 78 17.80 -5.51 16.18
N GLN A 79 17.21 -4.50 16.81
CA GLN A 79 15.78 -4.28 16.88
C GLN A 79 15.38 -3.16 15.92
N LEU A 80 14.42 -3.45 15.04
CA LEU A 80 13.90 -2.52 14.05
C LEU A 80 12.41 -2.31 14.30
N TYR A 81 11.99 -1.04 14.35
CA TYR A 81 10.60 -0.65 14.56
C TYR A 81 10.12 0.24 13.42
N PHE A 82 8.96 -0.09 12.86
CA PHE A 82 8.39 0.60 11.71
C PHE A 82 7.11 1.33 12.13
N ALA A 83 7.10 2.65 11.98
CA ALA A 83 5.95 3.49 12.26
C ALA A 83 5.53 4.21 10.98
N LYS A 84 4.29 4.03 10.56
CA LYS A 84 3.76 4.73 9.38
C LYS A 84 3.74 6.22 9.65
N ALA A 85 4.22 7.00 8.68
CA ALA A 85 4.30 8.45 8.76
C ALA A 85 3.26 9.09 7.82
N ASP A 86 2.37 9.90 8.37
CA ASP A 86 1.44 10.76 7.63
C ASP A 86 1.66 12.23 7.99
N HIS A 87 2.88 12.74 7.79
CA HIS A 87 3.06 14.19 7.94
C HIS A 87 2.47 14.95 6.73
N PRO A 88 1.77 16.07 6.94
CA PRO A 88 1.38 16.96 5.85
C PRO A 88 2.58 17.35 4.98
N GLY A 89 2.58 16.94 3.71
CA GLY A 89 3.67 17.21 2.76
C GLY A 89 4.65 16.05 2.55
N SER A 90 4.56 14.96 3.31
CA SER A 90 5.22 13.70 2.97
C SER A 90 4.47 13.01 1.82
N PRO A 91 5.17 12.35 0.88
CA PRO A 91 4.52 11.45 -0.07
C PRO A 91 3.68 10.41 0.67
N ALA A 92 2.56 9.97 0.08
CA ALA A 92 1.86 8.80 0.58
C ALA A 92 2.82 7.59 0.65
N ASN A 93 2.54 6.63 1.54
CA ASN A 93 3.39 5.43 1.75
C ASN A 93 4.78 5.71 2.34
N THR A 94 4.86 6.63 3.31
CA THR A 94 6.12 6.91 4.03
C THR A 94 6.10 6.27 5.43
N TRP A 95 7.26 5.80 5.88
CA TRP A 95 7.47 5.12 7.16
C TRP A 95 8.75 5.62 7.82
N TRP A 96 8.74 5.67 9.15
CA TRP A 96 9.94 5.74 9.97
C TRP A 96 10.40 4.34 10.32
N MET A 97 11.69 4.06 10.14
CA MET A 97 12.37 2.90 10.71
C MET A 97 13.29 3.35 11.84
N TYR A 98 12.94 3.00 13.07
CA TYR A 98 13.77 3.22 14.25
C TYR A 98 14.68 2.02 14.50
N VAL A 99 15.91 2.27 14.93
CA VAL A 99 16.93 1.24 15.13
C VAL A 99 17.46 1.26 16.55
N ARG A 100 17.56 0.07 17.15
CA ARG A 100 18.26 -0.17 18.42
C ARG A 100 19.10 -1.42 18.35
N ILE A 101 20.15 -1.47 19.17
CA ILE A 101 20.98 -2.67 19.35
C ILE A 101 21.10 -2.95 20.84
N ASP A 102 20.73 -4.16 21.26
CA ASP A 102 20.65 -4.57 22.68
C ASP A 102 19.80 -3.61 23.54
N GLY A 103 18.73 -3.08 22.95
CA GLY A 103 17.84 -2.09 23.57
C GLY A 103 18.44 -0.68 23.66
N GLN A 104 19.70 -0.49 23.25
CA GLN A 104 20.39 0.81 23.28
C GLN A 104 20.12 1.62 22.02
N LYS A 105 20.16 2.94 22.21
CA LYS A 105 20.12 3.93 21.14
C LYS A 105 21.41 3.93 20.35
N VAL A 106 21.30 3.97 19.02
CA VAL A 106 22.45 3.94 18.10
C VAL A 106 22.54 5.17 17.21
N GLY A 107 21.78 6.22 17.53
CA GLY A 107 21.84 7.48 16.79
C GLY A 107 23.00 8.34 17.26
N ASP A 108 23.65 9.01 16.32
CA ASP A 108 24.83 9.82 16.58
C ASP A 108 24.57 10.84 17.71
N PRO A 109 25.57 11.09 18.57
CA PRO A 109 25.35 11.83 19.80
C PRO A 109 25.09 13.32 19.54
N VAL A 110 24.14 13.88 20.31
CA VAL A 110 23.92 15.32 20.42
C VAL A 110 24.14 15.71 21.87
N ASN A 111 25.17 16.52 22.14
CA ASN A 111 25.64 16.83 23.50
C ASN A 111 26.05 15.60 24.31
N ASP A 112 26.93 14.76 23.75
CA ASP A 112 27.56 13.59 24.40
C ASP A 112 26.63 12.43 24.79
N ALA A 113 25.37 12.43 24.33
CA ALA A 113 24.43 11.33 24.57
C ALA A 113 23.91 10.75 23.24
N PRO A 114 23.87 9.41 23.08
CA PRO A 114 23.26 8.75 21.93
C PRO A 114 21.80 9.19 21.73
N THR A 115 21.43 9.41 20.48
CA THR A 115 20.08 9.82 20.10
C THR A 115 19.29 8.64 19.52
N GLU A 116 17.97 8.81 19.37
CA GLU A 116 17.17 7.79 18.68
C GLU A 116 17.49 7.87 17.18
N GLU A 117 17.96 6.78 16.59
CA GLU A 117 18.22 6.71 15.15
C GLU A 117 16.94 6.38 14.40
N ALA A 118 16.63 7.13 13.34
CA ALA A 118 15.45 6.93 12.53
C ALA A 118 15.73 7.23 11.05
N PHE A 119 15.22 6.37 10.18
CA PHE A 119 15.36 6.50 8.72
C PHE A 119 13.98 6.61 8.07
N ILE A 120 13.87 7.45 7.03
CA ILE A 120 12.70 7.55 6.17
C ILE A 120 12.73 6.40 5.16
N LEU A 121 11.65 5.63 5.10
CA LEU A 121 11.41 4.61 4.08
C LEU A 121 10.14 4.99 3.31
N ALA A 122 10.24 5.10 1.99
CA ALA A 122 9.16 5.49 1.11
C ALA A 122 8.89 4.42 0.05
N PHE A 123 7.62 4.21 -0.26
CA PHE A 123 7.17 3.27 -1.28
C PHE A 123 6.43 4.01 -2.39
N ASN A 124 6.57 3.51 -3.62
CA ASN A 124 5.76 3.98 -4.74
C ASN A 124 4.31 3.52 -4.55
N ASN A 125 3.41 4.09 -5.34
CA ASN A 125 1.97 3.77 -5.29
C ASN A 125 1.64 2.33 -5.70
N ASP A 126 2.57 1.65 -6.37
CA ASP A 126 2.47 0.23 -6.67
C ASP A 126 2.97 -0.66 -5.52
N GLY A 127 3.51 -0.09 -4.44
CA GLY A 127 3.99 -0.81 -3.26
C GLY A 127 5.48 -1.18 -3.29
N ASP A 128 6.22 -0.83 -4.33
CA ASP A 128 7.66 -1.11 -4.40
C ASP A 128 8.49 -0.04 -3.67
N PHE A 129 9.64 -0.44 -3.13
CA PHE A 129 10.54 0.46 -2.40
C PHE A 129 11.14 1.55 -3.30
N SER A 130 11.12 2.80 -2.82
CA SER A 130 11.65 3.95 -3.55
C SER A 130 13.02 4.36 -3.03
N ARG A 131 14.10 3.93 -3.71
CA ARG A 131 15.48 4.34 -3.39
C ARG A 131 15.70 5.86 -3.47
N THR A 132 14.92 6.54 -4.30
CA THR A 132 15.04 8.00 -4.50
C THR A 132 14.46 8.79 -3.34
N LEU A 133 13.42 8.27 -2.70
CA LEU A 133 12.66 8.95 -1.64
C LEU A 133 12.98 8.42 -0.24
N SER A 134 13.76 7.34 -0.14
CA SER A 134 14.15 6.71 1.12
C SER A 134 15.59 7.05 1.49
N ASP A 135 15.86 7.06 2.79
CA ASP A 135 17.20 7.12 3.32
C ASP A 135 17.96 5.81 3.05
N THR A 136 19.29 5.88 3.07
CA THR A 136 20.16 4.70 3.08
C THR A 136 20.64 4.48 4.52
N PRO A 137 20.17 3.44 5.22
CA PRO A 137 20.51 3.24 6.63
C PRO A 137 21.97 2.84 6.82
N VAL A 138 22.71 3.66 7.57
CA VAL A 138 24.08 3.37 8.00
C VAL A 138 24.16 3.61 9.51
N ILE A 139 24.54 2.57 10.26
CA ILE A 139 24.70 2.68 11.70
C ILE A 139 26.12 3.14 12.01
N THR A 140 26.24 4.34 12.57
CA THR A 140 27.53 5.01 12.83
C THR A 140 27.81 5.25 14.31
N ASN A 141 26.88 4.92 15.20
CA ASN A 141 27.06 5.02 16.65
C ASN A 141 26.63 3.74 17.36
N TRP A 142 27.27 2.62 17.03
CA TRP A 142 27.15 1.38 17.79
C TRP A 142 28.45 1.08 18.53
N LEU A 143 28.41 1.07 19.86
CA LEU A 143 29.50 0.59 20.69
C LEU A 143 29.10 -0.75 21.31
N PRO A 144 29.71 -1.88 20.91
CA PRO A 144 29.41 -3.18 21.51
C PRO A 144 29.73 -3.20 23.00
N ILE A 145 28.77 -3.67 23.80
CA ILE A 145 28.86 -3.76 25.26
C ILE A 145 28.67 -5.20 25.73
N ASP A 146 29.12 -5.49 26.94
CA ASP A 146 28.93 -6.76 27.62
C ASP A 146 27.60 -6.78 28.42
N GLU A 147 27.34 -7.87 29.13
CA GLU A 147 26.15 -8.05 29.97
C GLU A 147 26.03 -7.04 31.12
N ASN A 148 27.13 -6.37 31.49
CA ASN A 148 27.17 -5.34 32.53
C ASN A 148 26.97 -3.93 31.95
N GLY A 149 26.85 -3.81 30.62
CA GLY A 149 26.74 -2.55 29.90
C GLY A 149 28.07 -1.83 29.70
N GLU A 150 29.21 -2.50 29.90
CA GLU A 150 30.54 -1.95 29.67
C GLU A 150 31.07 -2.33 28.27
N PRO A 151 31.91 -1.50 27.62
CA PRO A 151 32.47 -1.86 26.32
C PRO A 151 33.23 -3.19 26.36
N ASN A 152 32.87 -4.12 25.48
CA ASN A 152 33.36 -5.51 25.52
C ASN A 152 34.77 -5.70 24.90
N GLY A 153 35.38 -4.63 24.40
CA GLY A 153 36.70 -4.64 23.74
C GLY A 153 36.67 -4.85 22.23
N ALA A 154 35.49 -4.96 21.60
CA ALA A 154 35.33 -4.93 20.15
C ALA A 154 35.65 -3.55 19.55
N LEU A 155 35.72 -3.49 18.23
CA LEU A 155 35.85 -2.24 17.47
C LEU A 155 34.67 -1.31 17.80
N GLY A 156 34.98 -0.05 18.08
CA GLY A 156 33.99 0.99 18.32
C GLY A 156 33.53 1.69 17.04
N PRO A 157 32.59 2.63 17.17
CA PRO A 157 32.03 3.35 16.03
C PRO A 157 33.00 4.38 15.45
N ILE A 158 32.78 4.71 14.17
CA ILE A 158 33.19 6.00 13.59
C ILE A 158 31.91 6.77 13.36
N TYR A 159 31.74 7.92 13.99
CA TYR A 159 30.53 8.73 13.87
C TYR A 159 30.36 9.28 12.45
N ALA A 160 29.13 9.62 12.06
CA ALA A 160 28.84 10.20 10.75
C ALA A 160 29.63 11.49 10.52
N ALA A 161 29.77 12.33 11.55
CA ALA A 161 30.56 13.57 11.51
C ALA A 161 32.05 13.35 11.18
N ASP A 162 32.59 12.18 11.52
CA ASP A 162 33.97 11.78 11.25
C ASP A 162 34.11 10.97 9.94
N GLY A 163 33.04 10.89 9.14
CA GLY A 163 33.01 10.17 7.87
C GLY A 163 32.55 8.71 7.99
N GLY A 164 31.94 8.32 9.12
CA GLY A 164 31.44 6.97 9.36
C GLY A 164 30.33 6.51 8.43
N SER A 165 29.61 7.44 7.80
CA SER A 165 28.53 7.16 6.84
C SER A 165 29.02 6.96 5.40
N ASN A 166 30.33 7.00 5.14
CA ASN A 166 30.87 6.82 3.80
C ASN A 166 30.67 5.37 3.33
N LEU A 167 30.06 5.22 2.15
CA LEU A 167 29.84 3.93 1.50
C LEU A 167 30.80 3.73 0.32
N PRO A 168 31.20 2.48 0.02
CA PRO A 168 30.90 1.25 0.78
C PRO A 168 31.71 1.15 2.09
N ILE A 169 31.22 0.34 3.04
CA ILE A 169 31.97 0.00 4.26
C ILE A 169 33.31 -0.65 3.86
N VAL A 170 34.41 -0.15 4.43
CA VAL A 170 35.77 -0.64 4.14
C VAL A 170 35.93 -2.06 4.65
N LEU A 171 36.53 -2.94 3.83
CA LEU A 171 36.86 -4.32 4.19
C LEU A 171 38.39 -4.52 4.20
N PRO A 172 38.98 -5.10 5.27
CA PRO A 172 38.32 -5.50 6.52
C PRO A 172 37.79 -4.29 7.32
N PRO A 173 36.69 -4.46 8.08
CA PRO A 173 36.12 -3.36 8.87
C PRO A 173 37.10 -2.87 9.92
N THR A 174 37.15 -1.55 10.10
CA THR A 174 37.98 -0.88 11.12
C THR A 174 37.15 -0.21 12.21
N SER A 175 35.83 -0.33 12.14
CA SER A 175 34.86 0.15 13.12
C SER A 175 33.70 -0.83 13.23
N SER A 176 32.77 -0.58 14.14
CA SER A 176 31.49 -1.28 14.27
C SER A 176 30.45 -0.89 13.22
N ASN A 177 30.75 0.05 12.32
CA ASN A 177 29.76 0.58 11.38
C ASN A 177 29.30 -0.48 10.38
N PHE A 178 28.01 -0.47 10.07
CA PHE A 178 27.42 -1.37 9.08
C PHE A 178 26.20 -0.73 8.41
N THR A 179 25.80 -1.28 7.26
CA THR A 179 24.59 -0.89 6.55
C THR A 179 23.40 -1.79 6.88
N ILE A 180 22.20 -1.23 6.85
CA ILE A 180 20.96 -2.03 6.83
C ILE A 180 20.35 -1.86 5.43
N THR A 181 20.48 -2.89 4.61
CA THR A 181 19.84 -3.00 3.30
C THR A 181 18.33 -3.19 3.49
N VAL A 182 17.53 -2.25 2.96
CA VAL A 182 16.07 -2.14 3.12
C VAL A 182 15.33 -2.20 1.79
N GLU A 183 16.04 -2.37 0.68
CA GLU A 183 15.49 -2.26 -0.67
C GLU A 183 14.61 -3.45 -1.07
N ASP A 184 14.62 -4.52 -0.29
CA ASP A 184 13.75 -5.69 -0.45
C ASP A 184 12.47 -5.58 0.39
N LEU A 185 12.25 -4.43 1.05
CA LEU A 185 10.97 -4.12 1.65
C LEU A 185 9.91 -3.88 0.56
N THR A 186 8.67 -4.25 0.88
CA THR A 186 7.50 -3.96 0.04
C THR A 186 6.37 -3.41 0.89
N GLN A 187 5.37 -2.81 0.25
CA GLN A 187 4.15 -2.37 0.92
C GLN A 187 2.91 -2.80 0.13
N ARG A 188 2.31 -3.92 0.52
CA ARG A 188 1.12 -4.53 -0.11
C ARG A 188 0.20 -5.13 0.95
N ALA A 189 -1.11 -4.96 0.84
CA ALA A 189 -2.08 -5.59 1.74
C ALA A 189 -2.36 -7.06 1.38
N SER A 190 -2.11 -7.46 0.13
CA SER A 190 -2.35 -8.82 -0.36
C SER A 190 -1.53 -9.12 -1.61
N ALA A 191 -1.31 -10.40 -1.92
CA ALA A 191 -0.81 -10.86 -3.22
C ALA A 191 -1.85 -10.72 -4.35
N THR A 192 -3.05 -10.24 -4.05
CA THR A 192 -4.12 -10.01 -5.04
C THR A 192 -3.73 -8.85 -5.96
N THR A 193 -3.87 -9.05 -7.27
CA THR A 193 -3.67 -7.99 -8.25
C THR A 193 -4.78 -6.96 -8.17
N ARG A 194 -4.44 -5.69 -8.41
CA ARG A 194 -5.42 -4.62 -8.56
C ARG A 194 -6.53 -4.99 -9.54
N THR A 195 -7.74 -4.51 -9.29
CA THR A 195 -8.88 -4.76 -10.17
C THR A 195 -8.82 -3.85 -11.38
N VAL A 196 -8.68 -4.42 -12.58
CA VAL A 196 -8.76 -3.69 -13.86
C VAL A 196 -10.09 -3.91 -14.58
N LYS A 197 -10.84 -4.95 -14.19
CA LYS A 197 -12.10 -5.33 -14.83
C LYS A 197 -13.04 -6.03 -13.86
N VAL A 198 -14.31 -5.64 -13.85
CA VAL A 198 -15.41 -6.26 -13.10
C VAL A 198 -16.50 -6.67 -14.07
N THR A 199 -16.90 -7.94 -14.08
CA THR A 199 -17.99 -8.45 -14.92
C THR A 199 -19.20 -8.81 -14.05
N PRO A 200 -20.09 -7.85 -13.74
CA PRO A 200 -21.28 -8.13 -12.94
C PRO A 200 -22.27 -9.04 -13.66
N HIS A 201 -22.91 -9.94 -12.91
CA HIS A 201 -24.01 -10.79 -13.38
C HIS A 201 -25.33 -10.42 -12.69
N ILE A 202 -26.32 -9.97 -13.46
CA ILE A 202 -27.70 -9.76 -12.99
C ILE A 202 -28.71 -9.96 -14.13
N GLU A 203 -29.90 -10.42 -13.77
CA GLU A 203 -31.07 -10.41 -14.65
C GLU A 203 -32.03 -9.31 -14.19
N LEU A 204 -32.33 -8.36 -15.07
CA LEU A 204 -33.28 -7.27 -14.85
C LEU A 204 -34.66 -7.67 -15.35
N ASP A 205 -35.71 -7.16 -14.72
CA ASP A 205 -37.10 -7.41 -15.11
C ASP A 205 -37.63 -6.28 -15.99
N HIS A 206 -38.01 -6.57 -17.23
CA HIS A 206 -38.55 -5.57 -18.16
C HIS A 206 -39.90 -5.00 -17.72
N SER A 207 -40.70 -5.77 -16.98
CA SER A 207 -42.09 -5.43 -16.64
C SER A 207 -42.22 -4.34 -15.58
N VAL A 208 -41.12 -4.02 -14.87
CA VAL A 208 -41.13 -2.99 -13.82
C VAL A 208 -41.42 -1.60 -14.41
N GLY A 209 -42.17 -0.80 -13.67
CA GLY A 209 -42.42 0.60 -14.02
C GLY A 209 -41.21 1.50 -13.76
N GLU A 210 -41.31 2.76 -14.20
CA GLU A 210 -40.35 3.81 -13.85
C GLU A 210 -40.49 4.21 -12.38
N LEU A 211 -39.43 4.76 -11.79
CA LEU A 211 -39.42 5.27 -10.42
C LEU A 211 -39.64 6.78 -10.43
N GLU A 212 -40.52 7.28 -9.56
CA GLU A 212 -40.86 8.70 -9.48
C GLU A 212 -39.84 9.53 -8.68
N LYS A 213 -39.06 8.87 -7.82
CA LYS A 213 -38.09 9.51 -6.94
C LYS A 213 -36.71 9.59 -7.59
N ALA A 214 -36.00 10.68 -7.30
CA ALA A 214 -34.57 10.76 -7.58
C ALA A 214 -33.79 9.68 -6.80
N PHE A 215 -32.71 9.19 -7.40
CA PHE A 215 -31.85 8.17 -6.80
C PHE A 215 -31.31 8.58 -5.42
N ASN A 216 -31.44 7.66 -4.46
CA ASN A 216 -30.81 7.74 -3.15
C ASN A 216 -30.36 6.33 -2.74
N GLN A 217 -29.05 6.11 -2.58
CA GLN A 217 -28.46 4.81 -2.25
C GLN A 217 -29.01 4.16 -0.97
N THR A 218 -29.52 4.98 -0.04
CA THR A 218 -30.09 4.52 1.24
C THR A 218 -31.59 4.25 1.18
N ASP A 219 -32.28 4.69 0.13
CA ASP A 219 -33.71 4.46 -0.08
C ASP A 219 -33.90 3.41 -1.19
N SER A 220 -34.23 2.18 -0.80
CA SER A 220 -34.47 1.06 -1.71
C SER A 220 -35.67 1.26 -2.63
N THR A 221 -36.49 2.30 -2.43
CA THR A 221 -37.58 2.66 -3.35
C THR A 221 -37.12 3.51 -4.53
N THR A 222 -35.83 3.84 -4.61
CA THR A 222 -35.24 4.72 -5.64
C THR A 222 -34.36 3.97 -6.67
N TYR A 223 -34.31 2.64 -6.59
CA TYR A 223 -33.66 1.77 -7.58
C TYR A 223 -34.39 0.43 -7.67
N HIS A 224 -34.24 -0.28 -8.80
CA HIS A 224 -34.88 -1.57 -9.02
C HIS A 224 -34.02 -2.73 -8.53
N ALA A 225 -32.70 -2.62 -8.66
CA ALA A 225 -31.77 -3.65 -8.20
C ALA A 225 -30.45 -3.04 -7.72
N ARG A 226 -29.75 -3.77 -6.84
CA ARG A 226 -28.42 -3.46 -6.36
C ARG A 226 -27.57 -4.73 -6.30
N ILE A 227 -26.34 -4.65 -6.77
CA ILE A 227 -25.32 -5.69 -6.60
C ILE A 227 -24.02 -5.07 -6.12
N THR A 228 -23.18 -5.89 -5.49
CA THR A 228 -21.91 -5.44 -4.92
C THR A 228 -20.77 -6.34 -5.35
N HIS A 229 -19.61 -5.75 -5.61
CA HIS A 229 -18.37 -6.46 -5.92
C HIS A 229 -17.25 -6.01 -5.01
N SER A 230 -16.33 -6.92 -4.74
CA SER A 230 -15.06 -6.56 -4.13
C SER A 230 -14.09 -6.15 -5.24
N ILE A 231 -13.50 -4.97 -5.11
CA ILE A 231 -12.42 -4.49 -5.98
C ILE A 231 -11.18 -4.27 -5.12
N TYR A 232 -10.01 -4.21 -5.75
CA TYR A 232 -8.72 -4.06 -5.08
C TYR A 232 -7.91 -2.94 -5.74
N ASP A 233 -7.29 -2.08 -4.95
CA ASP A 233 -6.38 -1.04 -5.45
C ASP A 233 -4.98 -1.60 -5.79
N SER A 234 -4.05 -0.74 -6.21
CA SER A 234 -2.67 -1.12 -6.56
C SER A 234 -1.86 -1.71 -5.41
N LEU A 235 -2.23 -1.38 -4.18
CA LEU A 235 -1.62 -1.91 -2.96
C LEU A 235 -2.33 -3.18 -2.48
N GLY A 236 -3.39 -3.64 -3.16
CA GLY A 236 -4.15 -4.83 -2.81
C GLY A 236 -5.17 -4.61 -1.69
N ILE A 237 -5.46 -3.35 -1.33
CA ILE A 237 -6.49 -3.02 -0.35
C ILE A 237 -7.87 -3.21 -0.99
N LYS A 238 -8.76 -3.89 -0.25
CA LYS A 238 -10.12 -4.19 -0.70
C LYS A 238 -11.04 -2.98 -0.54
N HIS A 239 -11.83 -2.71 -1.57
CA HIS A 239 -12.94 -1.75 -1.56
C HIS A 239 -14.25 -2.41 -2.02
N LEU A 240 -15.36 -1.74 -1.77
CA LEU A 240 -16.71 -2.18 -2.13
C LEU A 240 -17.21 -1.38 -3.34
N LEU A 241 -17.33 -2.01 -4.50
CA LEU A 241 -18.07 -1.48 -5.64
C LEU A 241 -19.56 -1.81 -5.47
N GLU A 242 -20.40 -0.81 -5.61
CA GLU A 242 -21.85 -0.93 -5.53
C GLU A 242 -22.47 -0.45 -6.84
N LEU A 243 -23.28 -1.30 -7.46
CA LEU A 243 -23.95 -1.01 -8.73
C LEU A 243 -25.46 -1.01 -8.49
N TYR A 244 -26.11 0.08 -8.87
CA TYR A 244 -27.54 0.31 -8.74
C TYR A 244 -28.17 0.40 -10.13
N PHE A 245 -29.26 -0.32 -10.37
CA PHE A 245 -29.94 -0.36 -11.66
C PHE A 245 -31.30 0.31 -11.56
N ILE A 246 -31.56 1.22 -12.49
CA ILE A 246 -32.78 2.04 -12.56
C ILE A 246 -33.31 2.00 -13.99
N LYS A 247 -34.58 1.68 -14.17
CA LYS A 247 -35.24 1.82 -15.47
C LYS A 247 -35.40 3.30 -15.81
N ALA A 248 -34.77 3.74 -16.89
CA ALA A 248 -34.67 5.16 -17.26
C ALA A 248 -35.83 5.64 -18.13
N SER A 249 -36.34 4.79 -19.02
CA SER A 249 -37.58 5.05 -19.76
C SER A 249 -38.25 3.76 -20.23
N ASN A 250 -39.57 3.82 -20.45
CA ASN A 250 -40.36 2.76 -21.09
C ASN A 250 -40.23 2.73 -22.63
N SER A 251 -39.06 3.10 -23.18
CA SER A 251 -38.80 3.08 -24.62
C SER A 251 -38.76 1.66 -25.19
N THR A 252 -38.81 1.53 -26.52
CA THR A 252 -38.53 0.29 -27.25
C THR A 252 -37.32 0.53 -28.16
N PRO A 253 -36.13 -0.05 -27.87
CA PRO A 253 -35.82 -0.94 -26.75
C PRO A 253 -35.82 -0.22 -25.38
N PRO A 254 -35.97 -0.97 -24.28
CA PRO A 254 -35.97 -0.45 -22.93
C PRO A 254 -34.60 0.12 -22.55
N GLN A 255 -34.61 1.29 -21.91
CA GLN A 255 -33.41 1.97 -21.45
C GLN A 255 -33.24 1.81 -19.95
N TRP A 256 -32.06 1.36 -19.55
CA TRP A 256 -31.66 1.26 -18.16
C TRP A 256 -30.49 2.18 -17.86
N GLN A 257 -30.38 2.59 -16.62
CA GLN A 257 -29.23 3.29 -16.07
C GLN A 257 -28.60 2.44 -14.99
N MET A 258 -27.28 2.27 -15.08
CA MET A 258 -26.45 1.78 -13.99
C MET A 258 -25.78 2.97 -13.32
N ILE A 259 -25.88 3.04 -12.00
CA ILE A 259 -25.12 3.96 -11.16
C ILE A 259 -24.06 3.16 -10.43
N ALA A 260 -22.80 3.61 -10.50
CA ALA A 260 -21.69 2.99 -9.80
C ALA A 260 -21.19 3.88 -8.66
N LYS A 261 -20.83 3.24 -7.54
CA LYS A 261 -20.22 3.87 -6.37
C LYS A 261 -19.12 2.99 -5.80
N VAL A 262 -18.10 3.60 -5.21
CA VAL A 262 -17.06 2.87 -4.46
C VAL A 262 -17.09 3.33 -3.02
N ASN A 263 -17.19 2.39 -2.07
CA ASN A 263 -17.32 2.66 -0.63
C ASN A 263 -18.43 3.70 -0.32
N GLY A 264 -19.57 3.60 -1.00
CA GLY A 264 -20.69 4.54 -0.90
C GLY A 264 -20.44 5.95 -1.47
N LYS A 265 -19.26 6.25 -2.01
CA LYS A 265 -18.90 7.55 -2.59
C LYS A 265 -19.19 7.60 -4.09
N ASP A 266 -19.47 8.81 -4.56
CA ASP A 266 -19.55 9.14 -5.98
C ASP A 266 -18.18 9.02 -6.65
N ILE A 267 -18.15 8.53 -7.89
CA ILE A 267 -16.92 8.18 -8.64
C ILE A 267 -16.96 8.61 -10.10
N GLY A 268 -17.94 9.43 -10.47
CA GLY A 268 -18.11 9.96 -11.82
C GLY A 268 -17.14 11.11 -12.07
N ASP A 269 -16.61 11.17 -13.28
CA ASP A 269 -15.74 12.25 -13.72
C ASP A 269 -16.41 13.63 -13.53
N PRO A 270 -15.63 14.68 -13.25
CA PRO A 270 -16.17 16.04 -13.16
C PRO A 270 -16.80 16.50 -14.49
N ALA A 271 -17.85 17.31 -14.41
CA ALA A 271 -18.55 17.80 -15.60
C ALA A 271 -17.63 18.71 -16.46
N PRO A 272 -17.61 18.56 -17.80
CA PRO A 272 -16.82 19.42 -18.67
C PRO A 272 -17.21 20.90 -18.51
N GLY A 273 -16.24 21.77 -18.23
CA GLY A 273 -16.44 23.23 -18.17
C GLY A 273 -16.52 23.85 -16.76
N ASN A 274 -16.41 23.05 -15.69
CA ASN A 274 -16.22 23.59 -14.34
C ASN A 274 -14.73 23.85 -14.05
N SER A 275 -14.17 24.90 -14.67
CA SER A 275 -12.77 25.32 -14.49
C SER A 275 -12.48 26.02 -13.14
N THR A 276 -13.41 25.98 -12.18
CA THR A 276 -13.20 26.59 -10.86
C THR A 276 -13.72 25.65 -9.77
N THR A 277 -12.78 24.94 -9.13
CA THR A 277 -12.84 24.53 -7.71
C THR A 277 -13.92 23.54 -7.28
N SER A 278 -14.31 22.58 -8.12
CA SER A 278 -15.05 21.42 -7.63
C SER A 278 -14.60 20.15 -8.33
N ASP A 279 -13.46 19.62 -7.87
CA ASP A 279 -13.02 18.22 -8.05
C ASP A 279 -13.96 17.22 -7.34
N ALA A 280 -15.16 17.64 -6.93
CA ALA A 280 -16.15 16.77 -6.33
C ALA A 280 -16.62 15.77 -7.40
N ALA A 281 -16.34 14.49 -7.14
CA ALA A 281 -16.81 13.40 -7.98
C ALA A 281 -18.33 13.51 -8.21
N THR A 282 -18.74 13.34 -9.46
CA THR A 282 -20.16 13.32 -9.84
C THR A 282 -20.72 11.91 -9.71
N VAL A 283 -22.03 11.74 -9.86
CA VAL A 283 -22.62 10.39 -9.92
C VAL A 283 -22.19 9.71 -11.21
N ALA A 284 -21.46 8.59 -11.13
CA ALA A 284 -21.12 7.78 -12.29
C ALA A 284 -22.36 7.08 -12.83
N ARG A 285 -22.87 7.54 -13.99
CA ARG A 285 -24.06 7.01 -14.66
C ARG A 285 -23.67 6.42 -16.01
N TYR A 286 -24.18 5.22 -16.28
CA TYR A 286 -24.00 4.53 -17.56
C TYR A 286 -25.37 4.16 -18.10
N ASN A 287 -25.72 4.68 -19.28
CA ASN A 287 -26.91 4.27 -20.00
C ASN A 287 -26.65 2.91 -20.65
N LEU A 288 -27.58 1.97 -20.44
CA LEU A 288 -27.54 0.61 -20.94
C LEU A 288 -28.73 0.40 -21.88
N GLN A 289 -28.42 0.00 -23.11
CA GLN A 289 -29.39 -0.38 -24.12
C GLN A 289 -29.45 -1.90 -24.21
N PHE A 290 -30.67 -2.44 -24.37
CA PHE A 290 -30.87 -3.87 -24.60
C PHE A 290 -31.42 -4.12 -25.99
N ASP A 291 -31.04 -5.23 -26.61
CA ASP A 291 -31.64 -5.68 -27.85
C ASP A 291 -33.01 -6.32 -27.60
N GLN A 292 -33.70 -6.69 -28.69
CA GLN A 292 -35.01 -7.35 -28.63
C GLN A 292 -34.99 -8.74 -27.96
N HIS A 293 -33.81 -9.32 -27.71
CA HIS A 293 -33.62 -10.61 -27.04
C HIS A 293 -33.15 -10.42 -25.58
N GLY A 294 -33.09 -9.18 -25.10
CA GLY A 294 -32.70 -8.86 -23.73
C GLY A 294 -31.20 -8.98 -23.48
N GLN A 295 -30.39 -8.91 -24.52
CA GLN A 295 -28.93 -8.81 -24.44
C GLN A 295 -28.51 -7.35 -24.41
N VAL A 296 -27.43 -7.01 -23.71
CA VAL A 296 -26.91 -5.65 -23.78
C VAL A 296 -26.37 -5.37 -25.19
N ASP A 297 -26.81 -4.25 -25.78
CA ASP A 297 -26.19 -3.68 -26.98
C ASP A 297 -25.02 -2.80 -26.54
N ILE A 298 -23.81 -3.39 -26.52
CA ILE A 298 -22.58 -2.71 -26.10
C ILE A 298 -22.25 -1.52 -27.00
N ALA A 299 -22.61 -1.56 -28.28
CA ALA A 299 -22.31 -0.48 -29.22
C ALA A 299 -23.20 0.76 -28.99
N GLN A 300 -24.39 0.58 -28.42
CA GLN A 300 -25.31 1.66 -28.10
C GLN A 300 -25.32 2.04 -26.61
N SER A 301 -24.59 1.33 -25.76
CA SER A 301 -24.46 1.61 -24.33
C SER A 301 -23.25 2.49 -24.02
N ASP A 302 -23.29 3.20 -22.88
CA ASP A 302 -22.18 4.04 -22.43
C ASP A 302 -21.01 3.19 -21.92
N PRO A 303 -19.76 3.38 -22.39
CA PRO A 303 -18.62 2.57 -21.95
C PRO A 303 -18.47 2.53 -20.43
N GLY A 304 -18.29 1.32 -19.86
CA GLY A 304 -18.20 1.07 -18.42
C GLY A 304 -16.91 1.53 -17.74
N LEU A 305 -16.25 2.59 -18.24
CA LEU A 305 -15.01 3.12 -17.66
C LEU A 305 -15.29 3.83 -16.34
N VAL A 306 -14.61 3.41 -15.28
CA VAL A 306 -14.51 4.12 -13.99
C VAL A 306 -13.15 4.80 -13.91
N SER A 307 -13.15 6.13 -13.84
CA SER A 307 -11.96 6.96 -14.05
C SER A 307 -11.78 8.12 -13.06
N ASN A 308 -12.60 8.17 -12.00
CA ASN A 308 -12.51 9.23 -10.97
C ASN A 308 -12.73 8.71 -9.54
N TRP A 309 -12.35 7.45 -9.28
CA TRP A 309 -12.41 6.90 -7.92
C TRP A 309 -11.04 6.97 -7.25
N HIS A 310 -11.03 7.51 -6.03
CA HIS A 310 -9.82 7.61 -5.22
C HIS A 310 -9.80 6.45 -4.21
N PRO A 311 -8.74 5.63 -4.18
CA PRO A 311 -8.58 4.60 -3.15
C PRO A 311 -8.42 5.23 -1.76
N LEU A 312 -9.37 4.91 -0.88
CA LEU A 312 -9.39 5.39 0.51
C LEU A 312 -9.57 4.23 1.48
N LEU A 313 -8.99 4.37 2.66
CA LEU A 313 -9.24 3.52 3.83
C LEU A 313 -10.65 3.74 4.37
N GLU A 314 -11.11 2.84 5.25
CA GLU A 314 -12.40 3.00 5.95
C GLU A 314 -12.45 4.29 6.78
N SER A 315 -11.31 4.76 7.30
CA SER A 315 -11.18 6.05 7.99
C SER A 315 -11.43 7.26 7.08
N GLY A 316 -11.42 7.08 5.76
CA GLY A 316 -11.54 8.15 4.77
C GLY A 316 -10.22 8.72 4.26
N GLU A 317 -9.09 8.31 4.86
CA GLU A 317 -7.74 8.71 4.43
C GLU A 317 -7.30 7.98 3.15
N PRO A 318 -6.45 8.59 2.30
CA PRO A 318 -5.88 7.91 1.13
C PRO A 318 -5.14 6.63 1.50
N THR A 319 -5.31 5.57 0.68
CA THR A 319 -4.51 4.34 0.88
C THR A 319 -3.05 4.50 0.46
N GLY A 320 -2.77 5.50 -0.39
CA GLY A 320 -1.48 5.69 -1.07
C GLY A 320 -1.33 4.84 -2.34
N ALA A 321 -2.39 4.17 -2.77
CA ALA A 321 -2.44 3.49 -4.05
C ALA A 321 -2.44 4.47 -5.24
N ASP A 322 -2.32 3.91 -6.44
CA ASP A 322 -2.39 4.66 -7.68
C ASP A 322 -3.68 5.47 -7.76
N LEU A 323 -3.56 6.69 -8.27
CA LEU A 323 -4.67 7.62 -8.40
C LEU A 323 -5.43 7.37 -9.72
N PRO A 324 -6.69 7.82 -9.81
CA PRO A 324 -7.42 7.75 -11.05
C PRO A 324 -6.87 8.72 -12.09
N VAL A 325 -7.11 8.42 -13.36
CA VAL A 325 -6.93 9.37 -14.47
C VAL A 325 -8.29 9.61 -15.09
N ASN A 326 -8.76 10.85 -15.12
CA ASN A 326 -10.09 11.17 -15.66
C ASN A 326 -10.13 11.03 -17.19
N LYS A 327 -11.33 10.90 -17.78
CA LYS A 327 -11.51 10.89 -19.24
C LYS A 327 -10.97 12.15 -19.91
N ILE A 328 -11.11 13.31 -19.25
CA ILE A 328 -10.60 14.59 -19.76
C ILE A 328 -9.07 14.62 -19.85
N ASP A 329 -8.40 13.79 -19.04
CA ASP A 329 -6.95 13.66 -18.98
C ASP A 329 -6.43 12.48 -19.84
N GLY A 330 -7.32 11.84 -20.60
CA GLY A 330 -6.96 10.82 -21.60
C GLY A 330 -7.29 9.38 -21.21
N ALA A 331 -8.00 9.13 -20.11
CA ALA A 331 -8.41 7.77 -19.77
C ALA A 331 -9.37 7.16 -20.80
N THR A 332 -9.08 5.92 -21.21
CA THR A 332 -9.82 5.19 -22.23
C THR A 332 -9.93 3.71 -21.89
N LEU A 333 -10.80 2.99 -22.60
CA LEU A 333 -10.80 1.53 -22.62
C LEU A 333 -10.10 1.02 -23.90
N PRO A 334 -9.44 -0.14 -23.87
CA PRO A 334 -9.22 -1.00 -22.69
C PRO A 334 -8.25 -0.39 -21.69
N ILE A 335 -8.28 -0.85 -20.43
CA ILE A 335 -7.30 -0.45 -19.41
C ILE A 335 -5.89 -0.89 -19.87
N PRO A 336 -4.87 -0.01 -19.76
CA PRO A 336 -3.50 -0.34 -20.15
C PRO A 336 -2.94 -1.58 -19.43
N GLU A 337 -2.02 -2.28 -20.10
CA GLU A 337 -1.27 -3.43 -19.58
C GLU A 337 0.24 -3.12 -19.70
N PRO A 338 0.96 -2.93 -18.59
CA PRO A 338 0.48 -2.97 -17.20
C PRO A 338 -0.41 -1.75 -16.85
N PRO A 339 -1.31 -1.89 -15.86
CA PRO A 339 -2.15 -0.78 -15.41
C PRO A 339 -1.32 0.27 -14.66
N ASP A 340 -1.58 1.53 -14.95
CA ASP A 340 -0.81 2.71 -14.48
C ASP A 340 -1.63 3.68 -13.61
N SER A 341 -2.89 3.33 -13.33
CA SER A 341 -3.84 4.13 -12.54
C SER A 341 -4.78 3.22 -11.75
N SER A 342 -5.68 3.81 -10.95
CA SER A 342 -6.76 3.07 -10.30
C SER A 342 -7.90 2.69 -11.26
N ASN A 343 -7.88 3.17 -12.51
CA ASN A 343 -8.98 3.01 -13.45
C ASN A 343 -9.33 1.53 -13.70
N PHE A 344 -10.62 1.24 -13.86
CA PHE A 344 -11.10 -0.10 -14.18
C PHE A 344 -12.34 -0.09 -15.07
N GLU A 345 -12.58 -1.21 -15.74
CA GLU A 345 -13.75 -1.45 -16.57
C GLU A 345 -14.85 -2.17 -15.78
N ILE A 346 -16.09 -1.69 -15.87
CA ILE A 346 -17.29 -2.48 -15.55
C ILE A 346 -17.81 -3.07 -16.87
N ASP A 347 -17.54 -4.35 -17.09
CA ASP A 347 -18.01 -5.09 -18.25
C ASP A 347 -19.38 -5.72 -17.98
N TYR A 348 -20.40 -4.97 -18.37
CA TYR A 348 -21.79 -5.36 -18.23
C TYR A 348 -22.32 -6.19 -19.43
N SER A 349 -21.45 -6.76 -20.27
CA SER A 349 -21.87 -7.63 -21.40
C SER A 349 -22.65 -8.86 -21.00
N SER A 350 -22.54 -9.27 -19.73
CA SER A 350 -23.23 -10.44 -19.21
C SER A 350 -24.61 -10.16 -18.61
N LEU A 351 -25.01 -8.87 -18.47
CA LEU A 351 -26.34 -8.53 -17.97
C LEU A 351 -27.43 -9.00 -18.93
N LYS A 352 -28.59 -9.34 -18.39
CA LYS A 352 -29.75 -9.79 -19.17
C LYS A 352 -30.99 -9.01 -18.78
N LEU A 353 -31.89 -8.83 -19.73
CA LEU A 353 -33.23 -8.29 -19.50
C LEU A 353 -34.28 -9.35 -19.81
N ASN A 354 -35.13 -9.66 -18.82
CA ASN A 354 -36.17 -10.67 -18.91
C ASN A 354 -37.52 -10.05 -19.28
N PHE A 355 -38.16 -10.57 -20.32
CA PHE A 355 -39.47 -10.13 -20.85
C PHE A 355 -40.66 -11.01 -20.40
N LYS A 356 -40.60 -11.58 -19.20
CA LYS A 356 -41.59 -12.59 -18.73
C LYS A 356 -43.05 -12.17 -18.93
#